data_AF-A0A4R3XAW8-F1
#
_entry.id   AF-A0A4R3XAW8-F1
#
_cell.length_a   1.000
_cell.length_b   1.000
_cell.length_c   1.000
_cell.angle_alpha   90.00
_cell.angle_beta   90.00
_cell.angle_gamma   90.00
#
_symmetry.space_group_name_H-M   'P 1'
#
loop_
_entity.id
_entity.type
_entity.pdbx_description
1 polymer ?
#
loop_
_entity_poly.entity_id
_entity_poly.type
_entity_poly.pdbx_seq_one_letter_code
_entity_poly.pdbx_strand_id
1 'polypeptide(L)' 'MDNHHSGPVETGASMDYAEHEKTYSMFLAGAKWGSMVLVVLLIAMAAGFFGGVGFLGSLILFVVLNIAGAFLLR' A
#
# COMPACT_ATOMS: atom_id res chain seq x y z
N MET A 1 10.52 -33.02 -27.35
CA MET A 1 10.45 -33.60 -25.99
C MET A 1 9.23 -32.97 -25.38
N ASP A 2 8.11 -33.63 -25.62
CA ASP A 2 6.81 -32.98 -25.59
C ASP A 2 6.25 -33.22 -24.19
N ASN A 3 6.14 -32.14 -23.40
CA ASN A 3 5.64 -32.17 -22.03
C ASN A 3 4.10 -32.24 -22.01
N HIS A 4 3.53 -33.24 -22.69
CA HIS A 4 2.10 -33.53 -22.58
C HIS A 4 1.86 -34.22 -21.23
N HIS A 5 1.60 -33.40 -20.20
CA HIS A 5 0.98 -33.85 -18.96
C HIS A 5 -0.46 -34.29 -19.27
N SER A 6 -0.66 -35.55 -19.64
CA SER A 6 -1.98 -36.20 -19.73
C SER A 6 -2.39 -36.80 -18.38
N GLY A 7 -2.09 -36.10 -17.27
CA GLY A 7 -2.67 -36.42 -15.97
C GLY A 7 -4.19 -36.16 -15.99
N PRO A 8 -4.96 -36.74 -15.06
CA PRO A 8 -6.37 -36.38 -14.87
C PRO A 8 -6.47 -34.85 -14.86
N VAL A 9 -7.53 -34.26 -15.43
CA VAL A 9 -7.77 -32.84 -15.25
C VAL A 9 -7.89 -32.65 -13.74
N GLU A 10 -6.79 -32.22 -13.13
CA GLU A 10 -6.66 -31.83 -11.73
C GLU A 10 -7.54 -30.59 -11.60
N THR A 11 -8.86 -30.78 -11.65
CA THR A 11 -9.85 -29.73 -11.41
C THR A 11 -9.70 -29.15 -10.00
N GLY A 12 -8.81 -29.76 -9.19
CA GLY A 12 -8.45 -29.34 -7.85
C GLY A 12 -9.62 -29.58 -6.92
N ALA A 13 -9.36 -30.03 -5.69
CA ALA A 13 -10.36 -29.83 -4.65
C ALA A 13 -10.67 -28.33 -4.57
N SER A 14 -11.92 -27.96 -4.26
CA SER A 14 -12.29 -26.55 -4.08
C SER A 14 -11.36 -25.90 -3.05
N MET A 15 -10.48 -25.01 -3.50
CA MET A 15 -9.52 -24.33 -2.65
C MET A 15 -10.28 -23.41 -1.69
N ASP A 16 -9.97 -23.50 -0.39
CA ASP A 16 -10.52 -22.57 0.60
C ASP A 16 -9.83 -21.21 0.45
N TYR A 17 -10.56 -20.25 -0.10
CA TYR A 17 -10.06 -18.91 -0.37
C TYR A 17 -10.21 -17.94 0.79
N ALA A 18 -10.88 -18.32 1.89
CA ALA A 18 -11.23 -17.36 2.93
C ALA A 18 -9.98 -16.71 3.56
N GLU A 19 -8.94 -17.49 3.87
CA GLU A 19 -7.72 -16.95 4.46
C GLU A 19 -6.80 -16.28 3.43
N HIS A 20 -6.83 -16.74 2.17
CA HIS A 20 -6.10 -16.11 1.07
C HIS A 20 -6.61 -14.69 0.78
N GLU A 21 -7.93 -14.54 0.63
CA GLU A 21 -8.60 -13.25 0.39
C GLU A 21 -8.33 -12.27 1.54
N LYS A 22 -8.46 -12.76 2.78
CA LYS A 22 -8.21 -11.97 3.99
C LYS A 22 -6.76 -11.47 4.03
N THR A 23 -5.77 -12.34 3.83
CA THR A 23 -4.36 -11.94 3.83
C THR A 23 -4.03 -10.97 2.71
N TYR A 24 -4.57 -11.22 1.52
CA TYR A 24 -4.38 -10.33 0.38
C TYR A 24 -5.00 -8.95 0.60
N SER A 25 -6.20 -8.88 1.19
CA SER A 25 -6.86 -7.61 1.53
C SER A 25 -6.05 -6.80 2.55
N MET A 26 -5.44 -7.47 3.55
CA MET A 26 -4.53 -6.83 4.51
C MET A 26 -3.26 -6.32 3.84
N PHE A 27 -2.69 -7.10 2.91
CA PHE A 27 -1.54 -6.67 2.11
C PHE A 27 -1.86 -5.42 1.27
N LEU A 28 -3.00 -5.42 0.57
CA LEU A 28 -3.44 -4.27 -0.22
C LEU A 28 -3.67 -3.03 0.65
N ALA A 29 -4.31 -3.19 1.81
CA ALA A 29 -4.48 -2.09 2.75
C ALA A 29 -3.12 -1.54 3.23
N GLY A 30 -2.20 -2.42 3.63
CA GLY A 30 -0.86 -2.03 4.05
C GLY A 30 -0.07 -1.33 2.95
N ALA A 31 -0.12 -1.83 1.71
CA ALA A 31 0.52 -1.21 0.56
C ALA A 31 -0.07 0.16 0.23
N LYS A 32 -1.40 0.29 0.24
CA LYS A 32 -2.10 1.56 -0.02
C LYS A 32 -1.73 2.62 1.02
N TRP A 33 -1.90 2.30 2.30
CA TRP A 33 -1.66 3.26 3.37
C TRP A 33 -0.17 3.55 3.58
N GLY A 34 0.68 2.52 3.46
CA GLY A 34 2.13 2.66 3.60
C GLY A 34 2.75 3.51 2.50
N SER A 35 2.37 3.28 1.23
CA SER A 35 2.88 4.08 0.11
C SER A 35 2.48 5.55 0.23
N MET A 36 1.24 5.84 0.63
CA MET A 36 0.76 7.20 0.90
C MET A 36 1.61 7.90 1.97
N VAL A 37 1.83 7.24 3.12
CA VAL A 37 2.60 7.83 4.23
C VAL A 37 4.03 8.16 3.78
N LEU A 38 4.68 7.28 3.00
CA LEU A 38 6.02 7.52 2.48
C LEU A 38 6.08 8.73 1.54
N VAL A 39 5.13 8.84 0.60
CA VAL A 39 5.05 9.99 -0.31
C VAL A 39 4.84 11.29 0.46
N VAL A 40 3.91 11.31 1.41
CA VAL A 40 3.62 12.49 2.24
C VAL A 40 4.82 12.88 3.11
N LEU A 41 5.53 11.91 3.68
CA LEU A 41 6.75 12.15 4.45
C LEU A 41 7.82 12.85 3.59
N LEU A 42 8.05 12.36 2.37
CA LEU A 42 9.03 12.95 1.47
C LEU A 42 8.67 14.40 1.08
N ILE A 43 7.39 14.67 0.82
CA ILE A 43 6.90 16.03 0.53
C ILE A 43 7.12 16.95 1.75
N ALA A 44 6.77 16.48 2.95
CA ALA A 44 6.95 17.24 4.18
C ALA A 44 8.44 17.55 4.45
N MET A 45 9.32 16.56 4.30
CA MET A 45 10.77 16.76 4.43
C MET A 45 11.29 17.76 3.40
N ALA A 46 10.83 17.67 2.14
CA ALA A 46 11.22 18.61 1.11
C ALA A 46 10.85 20.06 1.48
N ALA A 47 9.64 20.28 1.97
CA ALA A 47 9.21 21.58 2.47
C ALA A 47 10.02 22.04 3.70
N GLY A 48 10.28 21.15 4.66
CA GLY A 48 11.02 21.48 5.88
C GLY A 48 12.47 21.87 5.63
N PHE A 49 13.18 21.15 4.76
CA PHE A 49 14.60 21.37 4.50
C PHE A 49 14.87 22.38 3.38
N PHE A 50 14.13 22.32 2.27
CA PHE A 50 14.37 23.19 1.11
C PHE A 50 13.42 24.39 1.04
N GLY A 51 12.22 24.28 1.62
CA GLY A 51 11.21 25.35 1.63
C GLY A 51 11.33 26.35 2.78
N GLY A 52 12.26 26.14 3.72
CA GLY A 52 12.51 27.06 4.84
C GLY A 52 11.45 27.05 5.95
N VAL A 53 10.49 26.11 5.92
CA VAL A 53 9.40 26.02 6.91
C VAL A 53 9.86 25.40 8.25
N GLY A 54 11.05 24.79 8.28
CA GLY A 54 11.63 24.15 9.47
C GLY A 54 10.89 22.88 9.90
N PHE A 55 11.33 22.28 11.02
CA PHE A 55 10.81 21.00 11.51
C PHE A 55 9.34 21.06 11.94
N LEU A 56 8.95 22.08 12.69
CA LEU A 56 7.56 22.20 13.18
C LEU A 56 6.59 22.46 12.02
N GLY A 57 7.00 23.26 11.03
CA GLY A 57 6.20 23.52 9.84
C GLY A 57 6.02 22.28 8.98
N SER A 58 7.07 21.50 8.75
CA SER A 58 6.96 20.23 8.02
C SER A 58 6.16 19.18 8.79
N LEU A 59 6.23 19.14 10.12
CA LEU A 59 5.43 18.23 10.94
C LEU A 59 3.93 18.54 10.81
N ILE A 60 3.54 19.81 10.84
CA ILE A 60 2.15 20.22 10.63
C ILE A 60 1.71 19.85 9.20
N LEU A 61 2.54 20.15 8.20
CA LEU A 61 2.27 19.80 6.81
C LEU A 61 2.08 18.29 6.63
N PHE A 62 2.93 17.47 7.25
CA PHE A 62 2.83 16.02 7.24
C PHE A 62 1.48 15.54 7.79
N VAL A 63 1.03 16.07 8.92
CA VAL A 63 -0.28 15.71 9.51
C VAL A 63 -1.43 16.11 8.59
N VAL A 64 -1.42 17.35 8.08
CA VAL A 64 -2.46 17.85 7.19
C VAL A 64 -2.56 17.03 5.91
N LEU A 65 -1.43 16.72 5.29
CA LEU A 65 -1.39 15.93 4.06
C LEU A 65 -1.78 14.46 4.29
N ASN A 66 -1.49 13.87 5.45
CA ASN A 66 -1.99 12.53 5.80
C ASN A 66 -3.51 12.53 5.95
N ILE A 67 -4.08 13.55 6.61
CA ILE A 67 -5.52 13.70 6.74
C ILE A 67 -6.16 13.85 5.35
N ALA A 68 -5.62 14.75 4.51
CA ALA A 68 -6.10 14.94 3.14
C ALA A 68 -5.99 13.66 2.29
N GLY A 69 -4.85 12.96 2.38
CA GLY A 69 -4.61 11.69 1.70
C GLY A 69 -5.59 10.60 2.11
N ALA A 70 -5.96 10.55 3.40
CA ALA A 70 -6.96 9.60 3.88
C ALA A 70 -8.36 9.82 3.30
N PHE A 71 -8.74 11.07 3.02
CA PHE A 71 -9.99 11.37 2.34
C PHE A 71 -9.92 11.08 0.82
N LEU A 72 -8.75 11.27 0.19
CA LEU A 72 -8.56 11.00 -1.23
C LEU A 72 -8.47 9.50 -1.57
N LEU A 73 -7.95 8.68 -0.66
CA LEU A 73 -7.75 7.23 -0.83
C LEU A 73 -8.87 6.38 -0.21
N ARG A 74 -9.93 7.02 0.30
CA ARG A 74 -11.17 6.38 0.74
C ARG A 74 -11.97 5.91 -0.47
#